data_AF-A0A2M7A224-F1
#
_entry.id   AF-A0A2M7A224-F1
#
_cell.length_a   1.000
_cell.length_b   1.000
_cell.length_c   1.000
_cell.angle_alpha   90.00
_cell.angle_beta   90.00
_cell.angle_gamma   90.00
#
_symmetry.space_group_name_H-M   'P 1'
#
loop_
_entity.id
_entity.type
_entity.pdbx_description
1 polymer ?
#
loop_
_entity_poly.entity_id
_entity_poly.type
_entity_poly.pdbx_seq_one_letter_code
_entity_poly.pdbx_strand_id
1 'polypeptide(L)'
;MVSAGDNDSVYLWRTDCGDLSEIDYVASACTFFETLAPVLPAEGNIVIKPNVTVPSDPEAGIIVHPDFVGGLLDSLIARAIRRERLYVIEGHIARNEAGRLTWDVTGYTKMAETRGVALLEVDDDRIVDVPVPEGVVYNALPLSATLAEASIIINVPIAKCHNLALTTLAVKNMMGMVAEPSRHFCTVQSVDDDVADRLMEVTPEGLSFREERWCHKVCDLASAVKRLPGKNLHVVSPKIS
;
A
#
# COMPACT_ATOMS: atom_id res chain seq x y z
N MET A 1 -2.91 7.43 27.82
CA MET A 1 -3.82 7.27 26.66
C MET A 1 -3.80 8.58 25.90
N VAL A 2 -3.04 8.64 24.81
CA VAL A 2 -3.07 9.77 23.89
C VAL A 2 -4.24 9.50 22.94
N SER A 3 -5.24 10.38 22.91
CA SER A 3 -6.40 10.20 22.02
C SER A 3 -5.93 10.23 20.57
N ALA A 4 -6.30 9.21 19.79
CA ALA A 4 -6.08 9.14 18.34
C ALA A 4 -6.89 10.24 17.63
N GLY A 5 -6.35 11.45 17.60
CA GLY A 5 -7.00 12.62 16.98
C GLY A 5 -6.04 13.60 16.31
N ASP A 6 -4.73 13.44 16.50
CA ASP A 6 -3.73 14.32 15.90
C ASP A 6 -3.17 13.68 14.62
N ASN A 7 -3.38 14.34 13.47
CA ASN A 7 -3.05 13.80 12.15
C ASN A 7 -1.54 13.63 11.89
N ASP A 8 -0.68 14.07 12.81
CA ASP A 8 0.79 14.00 12.72
C ASP A 8 1.40 13.04 13.77
N SER A 9 0.66 12.03 14.21
CA SER A 9 1.13 11.06 15.21
C SER A 9 1.72 9.80 14.60
N VAL A 10 2.89 9.38 15.08
CA VAL A 10 3.46 8.04 14.82
C VAL A 10 3.25 7.17 16.04
N TYR A 11 2.58 6.04 15.86
CA TYR A 11 2.34 5.05 16.91
C TYR A 11 3.24 3.83 16.68
N LEU A 12 4.01 3.45 17.71
CA LEU A 12 4.73 2.19 17.74
C LEU A 12 4.04 1.24 18.71
N TRP A 13 3.56 0.12 18.20
CA TRP A 13 3.01 -0.96 19.01
C TRP A 13 3.96 -2.15 18.97
N ARG A 14 4.33 -2.65 20.15
CA ARG A 14 5.09 -3.89 20.29
C ARG A 14 4.18 -4.94 20.89
N THR A 15 4.05 -6.07 20.20
CA THR A 15 3.50 -7.30 20.77
C THR A 15 4.67 -8.23 21.07
N ASP A 16 4.64 -8.88 22.23
CA ASP A 16 5.59 -9.97 22.50
C ASP A 16 5.15 -11.18 21.71
N CYS A 17 5.75 -11.37 20.54
CA CYS A 17 5.69 -12.62 19.79
C CYS A 17 6.72 -13.58 20.40
N GLY A 18 6.28 -14.79 20.75
CA GLY A 18 7.17 -15.87 21.16
C GLY A 18 8.01 -16.35 19.97
N ASP A 19 7.72 -17.54 19.47
CA ASP A 19 8.28 -17.96 18.18
C ASP A 19 7.58 -17.20 17.03
N LEU A 20 8.38 -16.62 16.12
CA LEU A 20 7.87 -15.95 14.92
C LEU A 20 7.19 -16.94 13.94
N SER A 21 7.37 -18.25 14.15
CA SER A 21 6.64 -19.30 13.42
C SER A 21 5.20 -19.53 13.93
N GLU A 22 4.84 -18.97 15.10
CA GLU A 22 3.54 -19.16 15.77
C GLU A 22 2.73 -17.85 15.84
N ILE A 23 2.99 -16.90 14.94
CA ILE A 23 2.29 -15.61 14.96
C ILE A 23 0.82 -15.81 14.61
N ASP A 24 -0.07 -15.49 15.56
CA ASP A 24 -1.49 -15.29 15.28
C ASP A 24 -1.70 -13.91 14.65
N TYR A 25 -1.69 -13.87 13.31
CA TYR A 25 -1.86 -12.64 12.54
C TYR A 25 -3.24 -11.99 12.75
N VAL A 26 -4.30 -12.80 12.90
CA VAL A 26 -5.67 -12.29 13.11
C VAL A 26 -5.73 -11.57 14.45
N ALA A 27 -5.32 -12.25 15.52
CA ALA A 27 -5.33 -11.69 16.86
C ALA A 27 -4.43 -10.45 16.96
N SER A 28 -3.27 -10.46 16.29
CA SER A 28 -2.36 -9.32 16.24
C SER A 28 -3.00 -8.09 15.59
N ALA A 29 -3.65 -8.28 14.43
CA ALA A 29 -4.36 -7.21 13.74
C ALA A 29 -5.54 -6.67 14.55
N CYS A 30 -6.36 -7.56 15.13
CA CYS A 30 -7.49 -7.16 15.99
C CYS A 30 -7.02 -6.37 17.21
N THR A 31 -6.02 -6.88 17.93
CA THR A 31 -5.46 -6.21 19.12
C THR A 31 -4.90 -4.84 18.77
N PHE A 32 -4.13 -4.73 17.67
CA PHE A 32 -3.63 -3.46 17.19
C PHE A 32 -4.77 -2.48 16.90
N PHE A 33 -5.78 -2.91 16.15
CA PHE A 33 -6.88 -2.04 15.73
C PHE A 33 -7.75 -1.60 16.92
N GLU A 34 -8.01 -2.48 17.87
CA GLU A 34 -8.71 -2.17 19.12
C GLU A 34 -7.93 -1.19 19.98
N THR A 35 -6.62 -1.37 20.10
CA THR A 35 -5.75 -0.48 20.88
C THR A 35 -5.66 0.90 20.25
N LEU A 36 -5.45 0.96 18.94
CA LEU A 36 -5.40 2.23 18.22
C LEU A 36 -6.74 2.96 18.28
N ALA A 37 -7.85 2.21 18.25
CA ALA A 37 -9.22 2.72 18.23
C ALA A 37 -9.40 3.90 17.24
N PRO A 38 -9.09 3.70 15.95
CA PRO A 38 -9.11 4.80 15.00
C PRO A 38 -10.53 5.34 14.81
N VAL A 39 -10.65 6.65 14.61
CA VAL A 39 -11.92 7.29 14.24
C VAL A 39 -12.27 6.92 12.80
N LEU A 40 -13.35 6.16 12.63
CA LEU A 40 -13.82 5.70 11.32
C LEU A 40 -14.88 6.63 10.72
N PRO A 41 -14.90 6.82 9.39
CA PRO A 41 -15.88 7.65 8.73
C PRO A 41 -17.25 6.97 8.71
N ALA A 42 -18.30 7.76 8.97
CA ALA A 42 -19.68 7.27 8.92
C ALA A 42 -20.07 6.78 7.52
N GLU A 43 -19.56 7.43 6.46
CA GLU A 43 -19.88 7.14 5.06
C GLU A 43 -18.61 6.99 4.20
N GLY A 44 -18.79 6.50 2.98
CA GLY A 44 -17.72 6.31 1.99
C GLY A 44 -16.85 5.06 2.21
N ASN A 45 -15.97 4.78 1.26
CA ASN A 45 -15.26 3.50 1.22
C ASN A 45 -14.02 3.48 2.13
N ILE A 46 -13.75 2.32 2.74
CA ILE A 46 -12.52 2.03 3.46
C ILE A 46 -11.76 1.00 2.66
N VAL A 47 -10.55 1.36 2.26
CA VAL A 47 -9.74 0.59 1.31
C VAL A 47 -8.48 0.12 2.00
N ILE A 48 -8.26 -1.19 2.05
CA ILE A 48 -7.02 -1.78 2.57
C ILE A 48 -6.09 -2.04 1.39
N LYS A 49 -4.88 -1.50 1.47
CA LYS A 49 -3.83 -1.69 0.48
C LYS A 49 -2.67 -2.49 1.11
N PRO A 50 -2.65 -3.82 0.97
CA PRO A 50 -1.53 -4.66 1.42
C PRO A 50 -0.29 -4.49 0.54
N ASN A 51 0.78 -5.23 0.85
CA ASN A 51 1.88 -5.50 -0.08
C ASN A 51 1.74 -6.94 -0.60
N VAL A 52 1.24 -7.12 -1.82
CA VAL A 52 1.01 -8.44 -2.46
C VAL A 52 1.57 -8.44 -3.89
N THR A 53 2.73 -7.81 -4.08
CA THR A 53 3.26 -7.51 -5.43
C THR A 53 3.79 -8.73 -6.19
N VAL A 54 3.81 -9.91 -5.58
CA VAL A 54 4.26 -11.16 -6.19
C VAL A 54 3.38 -12.32 -5.72
N PRO A 55 3.05 -13.29 -6.58
CA PRO A 55 2.35 -14.50 -6.16
C PRO A 55 3.29 -15.34 -5.31
N SER A 56 3.13 -15.28 -3.99
CA SER A 56 3.98 -15.96 -3.02
C SER A 56 3.15 -16.64 -1.96
N ASP A 57 3.68 -17.75 -1.46
CA ASP A 57 3.16 -18.42 -0.26
C ASP A 57 3.19 -17.43 0.92
N PRO A 58 2.07 -17.22 1.63
CA PRO A 58 2.02 -16.38 2.82
C PRO A 58 3.12 -16.65 3.85
N GLU A 59 3.56 -17.90 3.98
CA GLU A 59 4.58 -18.29 4.97
C GLU A 59 5.98 -17.80 4.61
N ALA A 60 6.22 -17.44 3.36
CA ALA A 60 7.52 -16.94 2.90
C ALA A 60 7.87 -15.55 3.47
N GLY A 61 6.90 -14.80 4.01
CA GLY A 61 7.13 -13.44 4.54
C GLY A 61 7.44 -12.39 3.46
N ILE A 62 7.14 -12.70 2.19
CA ILE A 62 7.39 -11.81 1.03
C ILE A 62 6.20 -10.87 0.79
N ILE A 63 4.99 -11.33 1.13
CA ILE A 63 3.73 -10.59 1.04
C ILE A 63 3.13 -10.40 2.43
N VAL A 64 2.28 -9.38 2.60
CA VAL A 64 1.52 -9.25 3.85
C VAL A 64 0.64 -10.48 4.00
N HIS A 65 0.80 -11.19 5.11
CA HIS A 65 0.04 -12.39 5.41
C HIS A 65 -1.48 -12.10 5.33
N PRO A 66 -2.27 -12.87 4.57
CA PRO A 66 -3.69 -12.58 4.34
C PRO A 66 -4.48 -12.53 5.65
N ASP A 67 -4.15 -13.37 6.63
CA ASP A 67 -4.84 -13.36 7.93
C ASP A 67 -4.66 -12.05 8.71
N PHE A 68 -3.56 -11.33 8.51
CA PHE A 68 -3.39 -10.01 9.13
C PHE A 68 -4.41 -9.01 8.54
N VAL A 69 -4.55 -8.99 7.21
CA VAL A 69 -5.60 -8.21 6.53
C VAL A 69 -6.99 -8.69 6.96
N GLY A 70 -7.15 -10.01 7.13
CA GLY A 70 -8.37 -10.62 7.66
C GLY A 70 -8.77 -10.06 9.02
N GLY A 71 -7.85 -10.00 9.99
CA GLY A 71 -8.13 -9.43 11.31
C GLY A 71 -8.43 -7.92 11.27
N LEU A 72 -7.80 -7.16 10.37
CA LEU A 72 -8.17 -5.74 10.14
C LEU A 72 -9.62 -5.62 9.63
N LEU A 73 -10.00 -6.46 8.66
CA LEU A 73 -11.38 -6.50 8.13
C LEU A 73 -12.37 -6.92 9.21
N ASP A 74 -12.05 -7.95 10.01
CA ASP A 74 -12.90 -8.42 11.11
C ASP A 74 -13.14 -7.31 12.13
N SER A 75 -12.11 -6.52 12.45
CA SER A 75 -12.19 -5.36 13.35
C SER A 75 -13.09 -4.24 12.81
N LEU A 76 -13.07 -4.00 11.50
CA LEU A 76 -13.94 -3.03 10.83
C LEU A 76 -15.40 -3.52 10.82
N ILE A 77 -15.62 -4.79 10.49
CA ILE A 77 -16.95 -5.42 10.45
C ILE A 77 -17.57 -5.46 11.86
N ALA A 78 -16.80 -5.79 12.89
CA ALA A 78 -17.26 -5.77 14.28
C ALA A 78 -17.72 -4.38 14.75
N ARG A 79 -17.23 -3.32 14.10
CA ARG A 79 -17.65 -1.92 14.30
C ARG A 79 -18.81 -1.49 13.40
N ALA A 80 -19.54 -2.46 12.85
CA ALA A 80 -20.70 -2.28 11.98
C ALA A 80 -20.40 -1.54 10.66
N ILE A 81 -19.13 -1.54 10.19
CA ILE A 81 -18.84 -1.13 8.82
C ILE A 81 -19.39 -2.19 7.87
N ARG A 82 -20.23 -1.76 6.93
CA ARG A 82 -20.83 -2.64 5.93
C ARG A 82 -19.76 -3.20 4.98
N ARG A 83 -19.85 -4.50 4.67
CA ARG A 83 -18.89 -5.22 3.81
C ARG A 83 -18.77 -4.60 2.42
N GLU A 84 -19.86 -4.05 1.89
CA GLU A 84 -19.88 -3.39 0.57
C GLU A 84 -19.11 -2.07 0.53
N ARG A 85 -18.66 -1.55 1.67
CA ARG A 85 -17.78 -0.37 1.77
C ARG A 85 -16.30 -0.76 1.95
N LEU A 86 -16.01 -2.04 2.08
CA LEU A 86 -14.67 -2.56 2.31
C LEU A 86 -14.10 -3.10 1.00
N TYR A 87 -12.88 -2.71 0.71
CA TYR A 87 -12.15 -3.18 -0.47
C TYR A 87 -10.73 -3.53 -0.07
N VAL A 88 -10.18 -4.58 -0.67
CA VAL A 88 -8.75 -4.85 -0.66
C VAL A 88 -8.25 -4.66 -2.08
N ILE A 89 -7.25 -3.79 -2.25
CA ILE A 89 -6.73 -3.44 -3.58
C ILE A 89 -5.22 -3.45 -3.59
N GLU A 90 -4.65 -3.98 -4.67
CA GLU A 90 -3.21 -3.96 -4.93
C GLU A 90 -2.97 -3.78 -6.43
N GLY A 91 -1.84 -3.20 -6.78
CA GLY A 91 -1.36 -3.13 -8.16
C GLY A 91 -0.39 -4.25 -8.47
N HIS A 92 -0.36 -4.69 -9.73
CA HIS A 92 0.60 -5.68 -10.23
C HIS A 92 0.34 -7.12 -9.72
N ILE A 93 -0.93 -7.47 -9.54
CA ILE A 93 -1.31 -8.86 -9.30
C ILE A 93 -1.17 -9.64 -10.61
N ALA A 94 -0.37 -10.71 -10.58
CA ALA A 94 -0.14 -11.54 -11.76
C ALA A 94 -1.46 -12.15 -12.27
N ARG A 95 -1.50 -12.42 -13.58
CA ARG A 95 -2.63 -13.11 -14.23
C ARG A 95 -2.19 -14.48 -14.74
N ASN A 96 -3.05 -15.47 -14.61
CA ASN A 96 -2.83 -16.78 -15.21
C ASN A 96 -3.08 -16.76 -16.72
N GLU A 97 -2.87 -17.89 -17.39
CA GLU A 97 -3.09 -18.04 -18.85
C GLU A 97 -4.51 -17.68 -19.30
N ALA A 98 -5.50 -17.77 -18.40
CA ALA A 98 -6.89 -17.40 -18.65
C ALA A 98 -7.19 -15.92 -18.35
N GLY A 99 -6.19 -15.10 -18.04
CA GLY A 99 -6.33 -13.68 -17.72
C GLY A 99 -6.89 -13.37 -16.32
N ARG A 100 -7.04 -14.39 -15.46
CA ARG A 100 -7.56 -14.21 -14.10
C ARG A 100 -6.45 -13.84 -13.12
N LEU A 101 -6.75 -12.91 -12.24
CA LEU A 101 -5.87 -12.48 -11.15
C LEU A 101 -5.52 -13.66 -10.24
N THR A 102 -4.23 -13.85 -9.95
CA THR A 102 -3.71 -14.99 -9.19
C THR A 102 -3.66 -14.72 -7.69
N TRP A 103 -4.77 -14.28 -7.12
CA TRP A 103 -4.89 -14.10 -5.66
C TRP A 103 -4.83 -15.41 -4.89
N ASP A 104 -5.14 -16.54 -5.54
CA ASP A 104 -5.26 -17.85 -4.90
C ASP A 104 -3.98 -18.31 -4.20
N VAL A 105 -2.83 -18.14 -4.87
CA VAL A 105 -1.51 -18.53 -4.33
C VAL A 105 -1.19 -17.78 -3.04
N THR A 106 -1.69 -16.55 -2.91
CA THR A 106 -1.43 -15.66 -1.79
C THR A 106 -2.40 -15.86 -0.62
N GLY A 107 -3.39 -16.75 -0.75
CA GLY A 107 -4.44 -16.97 0.24
C GLY A 107 -5.49 -15.84 0.33
N TYR A 108 -5.33 -14.75 -0.42
CA TYR A 108 -6.25 -13.60 -0.37
C TYR A 108 -7.64 -13.94 -0.88
N THR A 109 -7.79 -14.82 -1.87
CA THR A 109 -9.11 -15.25 -2.37
C THR A 109 -9.97 -15.80 -1.23
N LYS A 110 -9.48 -16.81 -0.51
CA LYS A 110 -10.18 -17.41 0.62
C LYS A 110 -10.44 -16.41 1.75
N MET A 111 -9.44 -15.57 2.05
CA MET A 111 -9.55 -14.52 3.08
C MET A 111 -10.70 -13.55 2.77
N ALA A 112 -10.82 -13.11 1.52
CA ALA A 112 -11.82 -12.16 1.06
C ALA A 112 -13.21 -12.79 0.95
N GLU A 113 -13.31 -14.01 0.38
CA GLU A 113 -14.57 -14.76 0.25
C GLU A 113 -15.22 -15.03 1.60
N THR A 114 -14.43 -15.47 2.59
CA THR A 114 -14.90 -15.73 3.96
C THR A 114 -15.49 -14.48 4.61
N ARG A 115 -15.06 -13.30 4.15
CA ARG A 115 -15.49 -11.99 4.68
C ARG A 115 -16.43 -11.25 3.73
N GLY A 116 -16.77 -11.79 2.56
CA GLY A 116 -17.62 -11.10 1.58
C GLY A 116 -17.08 -9.72 1.19
N VAL A 117 -15.76 -9.58 1.08
CA VAL A 117 -15.07 -8.34 0.71
C VAL A 117 -14.51 -8.47 -0.70
N ALA A 118 -14.51 -7.38 -1.47
CA ALA A 118 -13.98 -7.40 -2.83
C ALA A 118 -12.45 -7.30 -2.85
N LEU A 119 -11.82 -8.15 -3.68
CA LEU A 119 -10.44 -7.99 -4.12
C LEU A 119 -10.42 -7.24 -5.45
N LEU A 120 -9.64 -6.18 -5.54
CA LEU A 120 -9.52 -5.34 -6.73
C LEU A 120 -8.06 -5.28 -7.19
N GLU A 121 -7.87 -5.12 -8.49
CA GLU A 121 -6.58 -4.82 -9.09
C GLU A 121 -6.63 -3.40 -9.68
N VAL A 122 -5.54 -2.65 -9.55
CA VAL A 122 -5.50 -1.22 -9.91
C VAL A 122 -5.71 -0.99 -11.41
N ASP A 123 -5.10 -1.80 -12.27
CA ASP A 123 -5.22 -1.61 -13.73
C ASP A 123 -6.59 -2.05 -14.29
N ASP A 124 -7.38 -2.80 -13.51
CA ASP A 124 -8.80 -3.10 -13.80
C ASP A 124 -9.78 -2.04 -13.28
N ASP A 125 -9.30 -1.06 -12.49
CA ASP A 125 -10.14 0.00 -11.90
C ASP A 125 -10.28 1.20 -12.85
N ARG A 126 -11.22 2.11 -12.53
CA ARG A 126 -11.22 3.43 -13.13
C ARG A 126 -9.97 4.19 -12.69
N ILE A 127 -9.23 4.73 -13.66
CA ILE A 127 -8.04 5.56 -13.40
C ILE A 127 -8.41 7.04 -13.41
N VAL A 128 -7.85 7.79 -12.46
CA VAL A 128 -7.98 9.25 -12.34
C VAL A 128 -6.61 9.90 -12.29
N ASP A 129 -6.43 10.98 -13.03
CA ASP A 129 -5.22 11.79 -12.96
C ASP A 129 -5.28 12.72 -11.74
N VAL A 130 -4.42 12.44 -10.77
CA VAL A 130 -4.30 13.25 -9.55
C VAL A 130 -3.17 14.26 -9.74
N PRO A 131 -3.45 15.58 -9.70
CA PRO A 131 -2.41 16.59 -9.85
C PRO A 131 -1.35 16.49 -8.76
N VAL A 132 -0.11 16.79 -9.13
CA VAL A 132 1.03 16.93 -8.21
C VAL A 132 1.54 18.37 -8.30
N PRO A 133 0.92 19.31 -7.59
CA PRO A 133 1.43 20.69 -7.52
C PRO A 133 2.86 20.67 -6.98
N GLU A 134 3.76 21.39 -7.65
CA GLU A 134 5.19 21.43 -7.32
C GLU A 134 5.91 20.09 -7.50
N GLY A 135 5.34 19.15 -8.26
CA GLY A 135 5.99 17.91 -8.61
C GLY A 135 7.27 18.14 -9.43
N VAL A 136 8.31 17.40 -9.10
CA VAL A 136 9.64 17.54 -9.73
C VAL A 136 9.73 16.69 -11.00
N VAL A 137 9.10 15.52 -11.01
CA VAL A 137 9.07 14.59 -12.13
C VAL A 137 7.70 14.55 -12.77
N TYR A 138 6.64 14.49 -11.96
CA TYR A 138 5.25 14.37 -12.43
C TYR A 138 4.45 15.64 -12.16
N ASN A 139 3.70 16.10 -13.16
CA ASN A 139 2.68 17.14 -12.98
C ASN A 139 1.33 16.55 -12.49
N ALA A 140 1.09 15.28 -12.79
CA ALA A 140 -0.05 14.48 -12.34
C ALA A 140 0.34 12.99 -12.35
N LEU A 141 -0.34 12.20 -11.53
CA LEU A 141 -0.15 10.75 -11.45
C LEU A 141 -1.46 10.01 -11.74
N PRO A 142 -1.46 8.95 -12.56
CA PRO A 142 -2.63 8.13 -12.82
C PRO A 142 -2.84 7.17 -11.65
N LEU A 143 -3.86 7.41 -10.83
CA LEU A 143 -4.18 6.60 -9.66
C LEU A 143 -5.50 5.83 -9.83
N SER A 144 -5.64 4.69 -9.17
CA SER A 144 -6.94 4.03 -9.01
C SER A 144 -7.94 4.98 -8.33
N ALA A 145 -9.14 5.09 -8.90
CA ALA A 145 -10.22 5.91 -8.36
C ALA A 145 -10.72 5.36 -7.02
N THR A 146 -10.81 4.03 -6.88
CA THR A 146 -11.20 3.40 -5.60
C THR A 146 -10.28 3.86 -4.47
N LEU A 147 -8.99 3.97 -4.73
CA LEU A 147 -8.00 4.47 -3.79
C LEU A 147 -8.05 5.99 -3.63
N ALA A 148 -8.10 6.75 -4.73
CA ALA A 148 -8.08 8.21 -4.71
C ALA A 148 -9.32 8.83 -4.03
N GLU A 149 -10.47 8.16 -4.11
CA GLU A 149 -11.75 8.62 -3.59
C GLU A 149 -12.13 7.96 -2.26
N ALA A 150 -11.26 7.07 -1.73
CA ALA A 150 -11.48 6.41 -0.46
C ALA A 150 -11.62 7.43 0.69
N SER A 151 -12.50 7.16 1.65
CA SER A 151 -12.59 7.96 2.86
C SER A 151 -11.48 7.63 3.86
N ILE A 152 -11.05 6.37 3.88
CA ILE A 152 -9.82 5.93 4.55
C ILE A 152 -9.08 4.95 3.65
N ILE A 153 -7.76 5.14 3.52
CA ILE A 153 -6.82 4.15 3.01
C ILE A 153 -6.07 3.56 4.20
N ILE A 154 -6.14 2.25 4.40
CA ILE A 154 -5.31 1.50 5.34
C ILE A 154 -4.16 0.88 4.53
N ASN A 155 -3.03 1.56 4.51
CA ASN A 155 -1.82 1.10 3.83
C ASN A 155 -1.06 0.10 4.74
N VAL A 156 -0.93 -1.14 4.28
CA VAL A 156 -0.30 -2.24 5.02
C VAL A 156 0.96 -2.70 4.30
N PRO A 157 2.14 -2.08 4.54
CA PRO A 157 3.40 -2.53 3.94
C PRO A 157 4.01 -3.74 4.68
N ILE A 158 4.89 -4.45 3.98
CA ILE A 158 6.00 -5.17 4.63
C ILE A 158 7.17 -4.20 4.82
N ALA A 159 7.82 -4.25 5.97
CA ALA A 159 9.10 -3.59 6.16
C ALA A 159 10.17 -4.27 5.30
N LYS A 160 10.62 -3.60 4.25
CA LYS A 160 11.68 -4.10 3.36
C LYS A 160 12.71 -3.02 3.03
N CYS A 161 13.95 -3.46 2.87
CA CYS A 161 15.04 -2.70 2.26
C CYS A 161 14.92 -2.80 0.73
N HIS A 162 15.31 -1.76 -0.01
CA HIS A 162 15.32 -1.76 -1.46
C HIS A 162 16.73 -1.46 -1.97
N ASN A 163 17.12 -2.00 -3.11
CA ASN A 163 18.46 -1.77 -3.67
C ASN A 163 18.74 -0.31 -4.09
N LEU A 164 17.72 0.56 -4.10
CA LEU A 164 17.82 1.99 -4.41
C LEU A 164 17.61 2.89 -3.17
N ALA A 165 17.33 2.31 -1.99
CA ALA A 165 17.15 3.05 -0.75
C ALA A 165 17.33 2.15 0.48
N LEU A 166 18.07 2.65 1.49
CA LEU A 166 18.33 1.92 2.74
C LEU A 166 17.04 1.41 3.41
N THR A 167 15.97 2.21 3.42
CA THR A 167 14.62 1.78 3.80
C THR A 167 13.59 2.50 2.94
N THR A 168 12.52 1.81 2.57
CA THR A 168 11.44 2.38 1.73
C THR A 168 10.12 2.60 2.46
N LEU A 169 10.00 1.99 3.66
CA LEU A 169 8.89 2.11 4.59
C LEU A 169 7.52 2.03 3.88
N ALA A 170 6.53 2.79 4.33
CA ALA A 170 5.16 2.72 3.84
C ALA A 170 4.97 3.35 2.43
N VAL A 171 5.86 4.26 2.02
CA VAL A 171 5.67 5.04 0.77
C VAL A 171 5.88 4.16 -0.47
N LYS A 172 6.84 3.22 -0.45
CA LYS A 172 7.02 2.29 -1.58
C LYS A 172 5.83 1.39 -1.79
N ASN A 173 5.10 1.04 -0.73
CA ASN A 173 3.87 0.29 -0.90
C ASN A 173 2.87 1.10 -1.72
N MET A 174 2.74 2.40 -1.46
CA MET A 174 1.82 3.30 -2.17
C MET A 174 2.07 3.39 -3.68
N MET A 175 3.24 2.99 -4.20
CA MET A 175 3.43 2.90 -5.66
C MET A 175 2.40 1.98 -6.31
N GLY A 176 1.97 0.92 -5.62
CA GLY A 176 0.90 0.04 -6.11
C GLY A 176 -0.50 0.67 -6.09
N MET A 177 -0.63 1.99 -5.98
CA MET A 177 -1.86 2.74 -6.30
C MET A 177 -1.83 3.35 -7.70
N VAL A 178 -0.63 3.49 -8.25
CA VAL A 178 -0.38 4.09 -9.56
C VAL A 178 -0.66 3.02 -10.63
N ALA A 179 -1.34 3.41 -11.70
CA ALA A 179 -1.61 2.54 -12.83
C ALA A 179 -0.36 2.30 -13.69
N GLU A 180 -0.30 1.18 -14.41
CA GLU A 180 0.68 1.01 -15.49
C GLU A 180 0.45 2.04 -16.61
N PRO A 181 1.51 2.48 -17.32
CA PRO A 181 2.92 2.07 -17.19
C PRO A 181 3.71 2.89 -16.13
N SER A 182 3.05 3.76 -15.37
CA SER A 182 3.70 4.72 -14.48
C SER A 182 4.07 4.16 -13.11
N ARG A 183 3.60 2.97 -12.74
CA ARG A 183 3.78 2.37 -11.39
C ARG A 183 5.21 2.12 -10.96
N HIS A 184 6.03 1.58 -11.86
CA HIS A 184 7.36 1.08 -11.52
C HIS A 184 8.41 2.20 -11.52
N PHE A 185 8.40 3.10 -10.54
CA PHE A 185 9.30 4.26 -10.52
C PHE A 185 10.80 3.93 -10.59
N CYS A 186 11.19 2.70 -10.23
CA CYS A 186 12.59 2.23 -10.32
C CYS A 186 13.03 1.89 -11.76
N THR A 187 12.11 1.81 -12.72
CA THR A 187 12.45 1.71 -14.14
C THR A 187 12.53 3.09 -14.78
N VAL A 188 13.28 3.17 -15.87
CA VAL A 188 13.22 4.34 -16.76
C VAL A 188 11.87 4.32 -17.43
N GLN A 189 11.17 5.46 -17.39
CA GLN A 189 9.82 5.62 -17.90
C GLN A 189 9.80 6.76 -18.91
N SER A 190 8.70 6.92 -19.66
CA SER A 190 8.58 7.98 -20.67
C SER A 190 8.76 9.39 -20.10
N VAL A 191 8.45 9.60 -18.81
CA VAL A 191 8.70 10.85 -18.09
C VAL A 191 10.19 11.20 -17.96
N ASP A 192 11.09 10.25 -18.22
CA ASP A 192 12.54 10.41 -18.16
C ASP A 192 13.17 10.57 -19.55
N ASP A 193 12.40 10.49 -20.64
CA ASP A 193 12.92 10.47 -22.01
C ASP A 193 13.77 11.72 -22.33
N ASP A 194 13.33 12.91 -21.87
CA ASP A 194 14.02 14.19 -22.08
C ASP A 194 15.37 14.30 -21.34
N VAL A 195 15.65 13.36 -20.43
CA VAL A 195 16.87 13.34 -19.61
C VAL A 195 17.59 11.99 -19.67
N ALA A 196 17.25 11.16 -20.66
CA ALA A 196 17.73 9.77 -20.75
C ALA A 196 19.25 9.65 -20.83
N ASP A 197 19.90 10.59 -21.53
CA ASP A 197 21.36 10.68 -21.67
C ASP A 197 22.08 11.04 -20.35
N ARG A 198 21.37 11.66 -19.42
CA ARG A 198 21.89 12.12 -18.13
C ARG A 198 21.67 11.14 -16.98
N LEU A 199 20.86 10.10 -17.17
CA LEU A 199 20.44 9.21 -16.08
C LEU A 199 21.60 8.54 -15.32
N MET A 200 22.73 8.33 -15.99
CA MET A 200 23.93 7.72 -15.39
C MET A 200 24.95 8.74 -14.86
N GLU A 201 24.69 10.05 -15.02
CA GLU A 201 25.53 11.11 -14.44
C GLU A 201 25.49 11.04 -12.92
N VAL A 202 26.65 11.21 -12.28
CA VAL A 202 26.73 11.33 -10.82
C VAL A 202 26.44 12.77 -10.43
N THR A 203 25.47 12.96 -9.55
CA THR A 203 24.99 14.26 -9.08
C THR A 203 25.89 14.78 -7.95
N PRO A 204 25.81 16.07 -7.57
CA PRO A 204 26.56 16.62 -6.43
C PRO A 204 26.33 15.87 -5.10
N GLU A 205 25.20 15.19 -4.97
CA GLU A 205 24.78 14.39 -3.81
C GLU A 205 25.46 13.00 -3.79
N GLY A 206 26.20 12.64 -4.86
CA GLY A 206 26.92 11.38 -4.98
C GLY A 206 26.06 10.19 -5.42
N LEU A 207 24.83 10.45 -5.87
CA LEU A 207 23.93 9.45 -6.47
C LEU A 207 23.97 9.56 -7.99
N SER A 208 23.54 8.52 -8.70
CA SER A 208 23.20 8.69 -10.11
C SER A 208 21.95 9.56 -10.26
N PHE A 209 21.85 10.33 -11.34
CA PHE A 209 20.68 11.15 -11.62
C PHE A 209 19.40 10.31 -11.69
N ARG A 210 19.50 9.05 -12.14
CA ARG A 210 18.40 8.07 -12.08
C ARG A 210 17.92 7.81 -10.66
N GLU A 211 18.82 7.64 -9.69
CA GLU A 211 18.47 7.43 -8.28
C GLU A 211 17.84 8.68 -7.67
N GLU A 212 18.38 9.86 -7.98
CA GLU A 212 17.79 11.14 -7.56
C GLU A 212 16.37 11.31 -8.13
N ARG A 213 16.18 11.03 -9.44
CA ARG A 213 14.84 11.04 -10.05
C ARG A 213 13.90 10.04 -9.39
N TRP A 214 14.36 8.84 -9.05
CA TRP A 214 13.54 7.88 -8.31
C TRP A 214 13.07 8.45 -6.96
N CYS A 215 13.95 9.12 -6.21
CA CYS A 215 13.57 9.82 -4.98
C CYS A 215 12.49 10.89 -5.24
N HIS A 216 12.65 11.69 -6.29
CA HIS A 216 11.64 12.69 -6.66
C HIS A 216 10.31 12.08 -7.07
N LYS A 217 10.28 11.00 -7.85
CA LYS A 217 9.04 10.27 -8.18
C LYS A 217 8.30 9.80 -6.92
N VAL A 218 9.05 9.32 -5.91
CA VAL A 218 8.49 8.92 -4.61
C VAL A 218 7.92 10.13 -3.86
N CYS A 219 8.62 11.27 -3.85
CA CYS A 219 8.13 12.51 -3.24
C CYS A 219 6.88 13.04 -3.92
N ASP A 220 6.83 13.00 -5.26
CA ASP A 220 5.68 13.43 -6.05
C ASP A 220 4.44 12.58 -5.71
N LEU A 221 4.59 11.26 -5.61
CA LEU A 221 3.52 10.37 -5.16
C LEU A 221 3.08 10.67 -3.73
N ALA A 222 4.02 10.87 -2.80
CA ALA A 222 3.67 11.22 -1.43
C ALA A 222 2.89 12.55 -1.36
N SER A 223 3.28 13.54 -2.19
CA SER A 223 2.58 14.83 -2.33
C SER A 223 1.16 14.63 -2.89
N ALA A 224 1.00 13.78 -3.91
CA ALA A 224 -0.31 13.43 -4.48
C ALA A 224 -1.22 12.78 -3.44
N VAL A 225 -0.71 11.75 -2.74
CA VAL A 225 -1.45 10.99 -1.73
C VAL A 225 -1.87 11.86 -0.55
N LYS A 226 -1.00 12.78 -0.10
CA LYS A 226 -1.31 13.73 0.99
C LYS A 226 -2.48 14.65 0.66
N ARG A 227 -2.75 14.89 -0.63
CA ARG A 227 -3.81 15.78 -1.10
C ARG A 227 -5.14 15.06 -1.36
N LEU A 228 -5.16 13.73 -1.29
CA LEU A 228 -6.39 12.96 -1.40
C LEU A 228 -7.36 13.35 -0.26
N PRO A 229 -8.67 13.35 -0.50
CA PRO A 229 -9.66 13.76 0.49
C PRO A 229 -9.75 12.80 1.69
N GLY A 230 -9.35 11.54 1.51
CA GLY A 230 -9.37 10.52 2.54
C GLY A 230 -8.23 10.61 3.54
N LYS A 231 -8.42 10.01 4.72
CA LYS A 231 -7.34 9.82 5.69
C LYS A 231 -6.47 8.62 5.31
N ASN A 232 -5.19 8.68 5.62
CA ASN A 232 -4.26 7.55 5.46
C ASN A 232 -3.89 6.99 6.83
N LEU A 233 -4.03 5.67 7.00
CA LEU A 233 -3.55 4.92 8.15
C LEU A 233 -2.49 3.93 7.67
N HIS A 234 -1.27 4.03 8.21
CA HIS A 234 -0.17 3.12 7.86
C HIS A 234 0.01 2.08 8.95
N VAL A 235 -0.06 0.79 8.61
CA VAL A 235 0.02 -0.33 9.55
C VAL A 235 1.05 -1.34 9.07
N VAL A 236 2.16 -1.50 9.79
CA VAL A 236 3.21 -2.46 9.39
C VAL A 236 2.88 -3.84 9.95
N SER A 237 2.91 -4.86 9.09
CA SER A 237 2.71 -6.26 9.48
C SER A 237 3.86 -6.78 10.37
N PRO A 238 3.60 -7.66 11.36
CA PRO A 238 4.60 -8.10 12.34
C PRO A 238 5.75 -8.96 11.80
N LYS A 239 5.65 -9.55 10.61
CA LYS A 239 6.73 -10.35 10.01
C LYS A 239 7.57 -9.50 9.05
N ILE A 240 8.85 -9.37 9.38
CA ILE A 240 9.88 -8.68 8.61
C ILE A 240 10.81 -9.76 8.04
N SER A 241 10.98 -9.81 6.72
CA SER A 241 11.91 -10.71 6.03
C SER A 241 13.36 -10.26 6.18
#